data_AF-A0A259LT01-F1
#
_entry.id   AF-A0A259LT01-F1
#
_cell.length_a   1.000
_cell.length_b   1.000
_cell.length_c   1.000
_cell.angle_alpha   90.00
_cell.angle_beta   90.00
_cell.angle_gamma   90.00
#
_symmetry.space_group_name_H-M   'P 1'
#
loop_
_entity.id
_entity.type
_entity.pdbx_description
1 polymer ?
#
loop_
_entity_poly.entity_id
_entity_poly.type
_entity_poly.pdbx_seq_one_letter_code
_entity_poly.pdbx_strand_id
1 'polypeptide(L)'
;MTATAATEPSANTGAGMEIFRFASAPTLDETGHMEVADLNEDMQAGIGGALEAGFAEGNVVKTLFSRPGFSLTYAWFKSGFPLPLHTHNADC
;
A
#
# COMPACT_ATOMS: atom_id res chain seq x y z
N MET A 1 -27.47 16.58 -3.26
CA MET A 1 -27.26 16.12 -1.86
C MET A 1 -26.95 14.64 -1.90
N THR A 2 -25.67 14.29 -1.83
CA THR A 2 -25.23 12.98 -1.37
C THR A 2 -23.77 13.17 -0.96
N ALA A 3 -23.52 13.20 0.34
CA ALA A 3 -22.19 13.29 0.90
C ALA A 3 -21.47 11.96 0.66
N THR A 4 -20.35 11.99 -0.05
CA THR A 4 -19.38 10.90 -0.05
C THR A 4 -18.84 10.81 1.37
N ALA A 5 -19.14 9.71 2.06
CA ALA A 5 -18.49 9.40 3.33
C ALA A 5 -17.00 9.18 3.04
N ALA A 6 -16.17 10.15 3.44
CA ALA A 6 -14.76 9.92 3.57
C ALA A 6 -14.59 8.87 4.67
N THR A 7 -14.08 7.69 4.31
CA THR A 7 -13.56 6.75 5.31
C THR A 7 -12.39 7.44 5.99
N GLU A 8 -12.60 7.91 7.21
CA GLU A 8 -11.51 8.49 7.99
C GLU A 8 -10.45 7.42 8.25
N PRO A 9 -9.15 7.73 8.09
CA PRO A 9 -8.11 6.83 8.54
C PRO A 9 -8.25 6.67 10.06
N SER A 10 -8.48 5.44 10.51
CA SER A 10 -8.44 5.10 11.93
C SER A 10 -7.00 5.24 12.42
N ALA A 11 -6.60 6.45 12.76
CA ALA A 11 -5.35 6.71 13.45
C ALA A 11 -5.47 6.20 14.90
N ASN A 12 -5.17 4.91 15.08
CA ASN A 12 -5.03 4.33 16.42
C ASN A 12 -3.80 4.93 17.09
N THR A 13 -4.02 6.01 17.84
CA THR A 13 -2.97 6.81 18.49
C THR A 13 -2.66 6.25 19.88
N GLY A 14 -2.36 4.94 19.97
CA GLY A 14 -2.37 4.21 21.26
C GLY A 14 -1.49 2.95 21.37
N ALA A 15 -0.18 3.09 21.17
CA ALA A 15 0.91 2.38 21.87
C ALA A 15 1.00 0.83 21.79
N GLY A 16 1.34 0.25 20.63
CA GLY A 16 1.69 -1.17 20.62
C GLY A 16 2.19 -1.75 19.31
N MET A 17 2.19 -3.08 19.34
CA MET A 17 2.56 -4.02 18.30
C MET A 17 1.26 -4.67 17.79
N GLU A 18 0.99 -4.60 16.50
CA GLU A 18 -0.17 -5.19 15.86
C GLU A 18 0.25 -6.40 15.01
N ILE A 19 -0.52 -7.49 15.10
CA ILE A 19 -0.32 -8.70 14.30
C ILE A 19 -1.62 -9.00 13.57
N PHE A 20 -1.56 -9.07 12.25
CA PHE A 20 -2.72 -9.32 11.39
C PHE A 20 -2.68 -10.74 10.83
N ARG A 21 -3.83 -11.43 10.87
CA ARG A 21 -3.98 -12.71 10.18
C ARG A 21 -4.21 -12.45 8.69
N PHE A 22 -3.54 -13.21 7.82
CA PHE A 22 -3.53 -12.98 6.37
C PHE A 22 -4.92 -12.71 5.77
N ALA A 23 -5.92 -13.52 6.13
CA ALA A 23 -7.29 -13.41 5.61
C ALA A 23 -7.94 -12.04 5.86
N SER A 24 -7.61 -11.39 6.98
CA SER A 24 -8.14 -10.09 7.40
C SER A 24 -7.06 -8.99 7.44
N ALA A 25 -5.87 -9.28 6.92
CA ALA A 25 -4.76 -8.33 6.94
C ALA A 25 -5.02 -7.18 5.96
N PRO A 26 -4.81 -5.92 6.39
CA PRO A 26 -4.91 -4.76 5.51
C PRO A 26 -3.83 -4.81 4.44
N THR A 27 -4.09 -4.15 3.33
CA THR A 27 -3.10 -3.88 2.28
C THR A 27 -2.04 -2.91 2.78
N LEU A 28 -0.89 -2.88 2.11
CA LEU A 28 0.17 -1.93 2.44
C LEU A 28 -0.31 -0.47 2.32
N ASP A 29 -1.06 -0.18 1.26
CA ASP A 29 -1.65 1.15 0.99
C ASP A 29 -2.62 1.59 2.11
N GLU A 30 -3.49 0.69 2.58
CA GLU A 30 -4.42 0.98 3.69
C GLU A 30 -3.70 1.29 5.00
N THR A 31 -2.53 0.71 5.23
CA THR A 31 -1.75 0.94 6.46
C THR A 31 -0.90 2.21 6.43
N GLY A 32 -0.72 2.85 5.28
CA GLY A 32 0.05 4.09 5.16
C GLY A 32 1.51 3.95 5.59
N HIS A 33 2.12 2.76 5.43
CA HIS A 33 3.54 2.53 5.74
C HIS A 33 4.49 3.00 4.64
N MET A 34 3.96 3.37 3.48
CA MET A 34 4.69 4.00 2.39
C MET A 34 4.05 5.34 2.04
N GLU A 35 4.89 6.29 1.66
CA GLU A 35 4.48 7.62 1.23
C GLU A 35 4.55 7.71 -0.30
N VAL A 36 3.51 8.27 -0.90
CA VAL A 36 3.55 8.66 -2.31
C VAL A 36 4.15 10.06 -2.38
N ALA A 37 5.35 10.17 -2.95
CA ALA A 37 6.07 11.41 -3.12
C ALA A 37 6.57 11.57 -4.56
N ASP A 38 6.84 12.81 -4.95
CA ASP A 38 7.56 13.17 -6.18
C ASP A 38 6.96 12.67 -7.51
N LEU A 39 5.64 12.47 -7.56
CA LEU A 39 4.94 12.12 -8.80
C LEU A 39 4.83 13.32 -9.76
N ASN A 40 5.47 13.23 -10.93
CA ASN A 40 5.24 14.15 -12.04
C ASN A 40 4.10 13.68 -12.97
N GLU A 41 3.72 14.52 -13.94
CA GLU A 41 2.59 14.26 -14.85
C GLU A 41 2.78 12.99 -15.69
N ASP A 42 3.98 12.75 -16.22
CA ASP A 42 4.26 11.56 -17.03
C ASP A 42 4.17 10.27 -16.20
N MET A 43 4.66 10.30 -14.95
CA MET A 43 4.57 9.18 -14.02
C MET A 43 3.11 8.87 -13.68
N GLN A 44 2.31 9.90 -13.40
CA GLN A 44 0.88 9.74 -13.13
C GLN A 44 0.15 9.13 -14.33
N ALA A 45 0.43 9.60 -15.55
CA ALA A 45 -0.14 9.04 -16.77
C ALA A 45 0.27 7.57 -16.98
N GLY A 46 1.54 7.24 -16.74
CA GLY A 46 2.05 5.87 -16.83
C GLY A 46 1.41 4.92 -15.81
N ILE A 47 1.28 5.36 -14.55
CA ILE A 47 0.56 4.61 -13.50
C ILE A 47 -0.90 4.40 -13.90
N GLY A 48 -1.57 5.45 -14.38
CA GLY A 48 -2.96 5.36 -14.85
C GLY A 48 -3.14 4.31 -15.96
N GLY A 49 -2.31 4.37 -17.01
CA GLY A 49 -2.36 3.39 -18.09
C GLY A 49 -2.05 1.96 -17.63
N ALA A 50 -1.13 1.78 -16.68
CA ALA A 50 -0.86 0.47 -16.10
C ALA A 50 -2.07 -0.08 -15.32
N LEU A 51 -2.72 0.76 -14.51
CA LEU A 51 -3.92 0.38 -13.76
C LEU A 51 -5.06 -0.02 -14.71
N GLU A 52 -5.30 0.74 -15.78
CA GLU A 52 -6.29 0.39 -16.82
C GLU A 52 -6.00 -0.95 -17.49
N ALA A 53 -4.72 -1.32 -17.62
CA ALA A 53 -4.29 -2.60 -18.17
C ALA A 53 -4.34 -3.78 -17.16
N GLY A 54 -4.87 -3.57 -15.95
CA GLY A 54 -5.03 -4.60 -14.93
C GLY A 54 -3.82 -4.77 -13.99
N PHE A 55 -2.95 -3.76 -13.89
CA PHE A 55 -1.77 -3.81 -13.02
C PHE A 55 -2.09 -4.16 -11.56
N ALA A 56 -3.21 -3.68 -11.02
CA ALA A 56 -3.64 -3.98 -9.64
C ALA A 56 -3.91 -5.47 -9.37
N GLU A 57 -4.15 -6.28 -10.41
CA GLU A 57 -4.51 -7.70 -10.31
C GLU A 57 -3.29 -8.61 -10.29
N GLY A 58 -2.11 -8.07 -10.56
CA GLY A 58 -0.86 -8.83 -10.67
C GLY A 58 -0.11 -9.03 -9.36
N ASN A 59 -0.60 -8.49 -8.25
CA ASN A 59 0.06 -8.60 -6.95
C ASN A 59 -0.95 -8.72 -5.79
N VAL A 60 -0.45 -9.22 -4.66
CA VAL A 60 -1.11 -9.16 -3.36
C VAL A 60 -0.06 -8.71 -2.34
N VAL A 61 -0.25 -7.53 -1.77
CA VAL A 61 0.63 -6.97 -0.75
C VAL A 61 -0.18 -6.69 0.52
N LYS A 62 0.19 -7.33 1.63
CA LYS A 62 -0.56 -7.30 2.90
C LYS A 62 0.36 -7.04 4.09
N THR A 63 -0.01 -6.12 4.96
CA THR A 63 0.71 -5.87 6.22
C THR A 63 0.32 -6.93 7.25
N LEU A 64 1.26 -7.76 7.66
CA LEU A 64 1.04 -8.83 8.65
C LEU A 64 1.43 -8.39 10.07
N PHE A 65 2.18 -7.31 10.17
CA PHE A 65 2.75 -6.81 11.40
C PHE A 65 2.98 -5.31 11.33
N SER A 66 2.66 -4.58 12.40
CA SER A 66 2.98 -3.17 12.50
C SER A 66 3.38 -2.76 13.91
N ARG A 67 4.38 -1.91 14.03
CA ARG A 67 4.72 -1.16 15.23
C ARG A 67 5.42 0.14 14.84
N PRO A 68 5.57 1.11 15.75
CA PRO A 68 6.44 2.25 15.51
C PRO A 68 7.85 1.81 15.09
N GLY A 69 8.28 2.26 13.90
CA GLY A 69 9.60 2.03 13.33
C GLY A 69 9.81 0.70 12.61
N PHE A 70 8.82 -0.19 12.53
CA PHE A 70 8.97 -1.46 11.79
C PHE A 70 7.61 -2.06 11.40
N SER A 71 7.50 -2.53 10.16
CA SER A 71 6.37 -3.33 9.69
C SER A 71 6.88 -4.57 8.96
N LEU A 72 6.06 -5.63 8.90
CA LEU A 72 6.31 -6.80 8.06
C LEU A 72 5.16 -6.94 7.07
N THR A 73 5.54 -7.00 5.79
CA THR A 73 4.60 -7.09 4.69
C THR A 73 4.79 -8.41 3.96
N TYR A 74 3.70 -9.13 3.72
CA TYR A 74 3.66 -10.20 2.74
C TYR A 74 3.53 -9.59 1.35
N ALA A 75 4.46 -9.91 0.47
CA ALA A 75 4.44 -9.49 -0.92
C ALA A 75 4.42 -10.72 -1.84
N TRP A 76 3.35 -10.85 -2.62
CA TRP A 76 3.24 -11.85 -3.67
C TRP A 76 2.99 -11.16 -5.00
N PHE A 77 3.69 -11.64 -6.03
CA PHE A 77 3.61 -11.12 -7.38
C PHE A 77 3.35 -12.28 -8.33
N LYS A 78 2.43 -12.09 -9.28
CA LYS A 78 2.23 -13.02 -10.38
C LYS A 78 3.53 -13.14 -11.18
N SER A 79 3.77 -14.32 -11.75
CA SER A 79 4.95 -14.52 -12.61
C SER A 79 4.96 -13.51 -13.76
N GLY A 80 6.10 -12.83 -13.96
CA GLY A 80 6.27 -11.79 -14.96
C GLY A 80 5.73 -10.41 -14.58
N PHE A 81 5.24 -10.22 -13.35
CA PHE A 81 4.76 -8.92 -12.90
C PHE A 81 5.89 -7.86 -12.87
N PRO A 82 5.73 -6.71 -13.54
CA PRO A 82 6.74 -5.66 -13.54
C PRO A 82 6.67 -4.88 -12.22
N LEU A 83 7.73 -4.92 -11.42
CA LEU A 83 7.81 -4.11 -10.21
C LEU A 83 8.00 -2.63 -10.58
N PRO A 84 7.15 -1.71 -10.10
CA PRO A 84 7.34 -0.28 -10.31
C PRO A 84 8.66 0.18 -9.71
N LEU A 85 9.34 1.07 -10.42
CA LEU A 85 10.48 1.79 -9.84
C LEU A 85 9.97 2.66 -8.69
N HIS A 86 10.56 2.50 -7.51
CA HIS A 86 10.21 3.29 -6.33
C HIS A 86 11.42 3.44 -5.41
N THR A 87 11.29 4.32 -4.42
CA THR A 87 12.27 4.56 -3.35
C THR A 87 11.56 4.50 -2.01
N HIS A 88 12.32 4.18 -0.96
CA HIS A 88 11.84 4.12 0.40
C HIS A 88 12.49 5.22 1.23
N ASN A 89 11.78 5.75 2.22
CA ASN A 89 12.33 6.66 3.23
C ASN A 89 12.86 5.90 4.46
N ALA A 90 12.87 4.57 4.41
CA ALA A 90 13.40 3.64 5.40
C ALA A 90 13.99 2.41 4.69
N ASP A 91 14.77 1.59 5.40
CA ASP A 91 15.32 0.35 4.83
C ASP A 91 14.23 -0.73 4.70
N CYS A 92 14.19 -1.41 3.55
CA CYS A 92 13.22 -2.46 3.22
C CYS A 92 13.92 -3.74 2.72
#